data_AF-A0A6J6UKU3-F1
#
_entry.id   AF-A0A6J6UKU3-F1
#
_cell.length_a   1.000
_cell.length_b   1.000
_cell.length_c   1.000
_cell.angle_alpha   90.00
_cell.angle_beta   90.00
_cell.angle_gamma   90.00
#
_symmetry.space_group_name_H-M   'P 1'
#
loop_
_entity.id
_entity.type
_entity.pdbx_description
1 polymer ?
#
loop_
_entity_poly.entity_id
_entity_poly.type
_entity_poly.pdbx_seq_one_letter_code
_entity_poly.pdbx_strand_id
1 'polypeptide(L)' 'MTIVNRRRAGADLFELIHHSDRGVRYLGVRHADCLAGNQIVATVGSKGDSHDNALAESFNGLYKWE' A
#
# COMPACT_ATOMS: atom_id res chain seq x y z
N MET A 1 -3.60 1.69 7.44
CA MET A 1 -3.79 0.32 7.95
C MET A 1 -2.62 -0.53 7.48
N THR A 2 -1.70 -0.91 8.36
CA THR A 2 -0.41 -1.55 8.02
C THR A 2 -0.52 -3.08 7.93
N ILE A 3 0.11 -3.68 6.92
CA ILE A 3 0.15 -5.14 6.66
C ILE A 3 0.56 -5.95 7.90
N VAL A 4 1.56 -5.46 8.64
CA VAL A 4 2.03 -6.10 9.90
C VAL A 4 0.90 -6.26 10.92
N ASN A 5 -0.01 -5.30 11.02
CA ASN A 5 -1.12 -5.39 11.97
C ASN A 5 -2.18 -6.40 11.51
N ARG A 6 -2.43 -6.51 10.20
CA ARG A 6 -3.35 -7.53 9.67
C ARG A 6 -2.82 -8.95 9.88
N ARG A 7 -1.53 -9.19 9.62
CA ARG A 7 -0.91 -10.49 9.92
C ARG A 7 -0.96 -10.84 11.40
N ARG A 8 -0.67 -9.89 12.28
CA ARG A 8 -0.75 -10.10 13.74
C ARG A 8 -2.16 -10.43 14.21
N ALA A 9 -3.18 -9.93 13.53
CA ALA A 9 -4.57 -10.26 13.78
C ALA A 9 -5.02 -11.62 13.20
N GLY A 10 -4.09 -12.41 12.63
CA GLY A 10 -4.39 -13.72 12.05
C GLY A 10 -5.09 -13.66 10.69
N ALA A 11 -5.12 -12.50 10.04
CA ALA A 11 -5.70 -12.39 8.70
C ALA A 11 -4.85 -13.16 7.69
N ASP A 12 -5.51 -13.96 6.85
CA ASP A 12 -4.89 -14.50 5.64
C ASP A 12 -4.65 -13.37 4.65
N LEU A 13 -3.44 -13.35 4.08
CA LEU A 13 -2.98 -12.30 3.16
C LEU A 13 -2.71 -12.87 1.77
N PHE A 14 -3.01 -14.15 1.55
CA PHE A 14 -2.90 -14.79 0.25
C PHE A 14 -3.75 -14.04 -0.79
N GLU A 15 -3.18 -13.79 -1.96
CA GLU A 15 -3.78 -13.02 -3.08
C GLU A 15 -4.10 -11.55 -2.78
N LEU A 16 -3.67 -11.01 -1.63
CA LEU A 16 -3.83 -9.58 -1.35
C LEU A 16 -2.96 -8.77 -2.33
N ILE A 17 -3.58 -7.78 -2.99
CA ILE A 17 -2.87 -6.79 -3.80
C ILE A 17 -2.65 -5.53 -2.97
N HIS A 18 -1.40 -5.13 -2.81
CA HIS A 18 -1.03 -3.87 -2.18
C HIS A 18 -0.71 -2.83 -3.25
N HIS A 19 -1.59 -1.83 -3.40
CA HIS A 19 -1.37 -0.68 -4.27
C HIS A 19 -0.78 0.50 -3.48
N SER A 20 0.22 1.18 -4.03
CA SER A 20 0.83 2.35 -3.41
C SER A 20 1.27 3.40 -4.44
N ASP A 21 1.41 4.64 -3.99
CA ASP A 21 2.09 5.66 -4.78
C ASP A 21 3.57 5.30 -4.98
N ARG A 22 4.22 5.98 -5.92
CA ARG A 22 5.61 5.73 -6.30
C ARG A 22 6.65 6.40 -5.38
N GLY A 23 6.26 6.74 -4.15
CA GLY A 23 7.14 7.35 -3.17
C GLY A 23 8.36 6.48 -2.84
N VAL A 24 9.48 7.12 -2.51
CA VAL A 24 10.77 6.48 -2.19
C VAL A 24 10.67 5.41 -1.09
N ARG A 25 9.70 5.54 -0.19
CA ARG A 25 9.44 4.58 0.89
C ARG A 25 8.84 3.27 0.37
N TYR A 26 7.95 3.33 -0.62
CA TYR A 26 7.29 2.17 -1.21
C TYR A 26 8.17 1.45 -2.24
N LEU A 27 9.20 2.13 -2.75
CA LEU A 27 10.24 1.54 -3.61
C LEU A 27 11.40 0.92 -2.83
N GLY A 28 11.42 1.03 -1.50
CA GLY A 28 12.51 0.51 -0.68
C GLY A 28 12.53 -1.02 -0.63
N VAL A 29 13.73 -1.62 -0.70
CA VAL A 29 13.92 -3.09 -0.64
C VAL A 29 13.25 -3.73 0.56
N ARG A 30 13.35 -3.10 1.75
CA ARG A 30 12.69 -3.58 2.98
C ARG A 30 11.17 -3.64 2.88
N HIS A 31 10.57 -2.73 2.11
CA HIS A 31 9.13 -2.70 1.90
C HIS A 31 8.71 -3.84 0.97
N ALA A 32 9.43 -4.04 -0.13
CA ALA A 32 9.20 -5.14 -1.06
C ALA A 32 9.40 -6.52 -0.41
N ASP A 33 10.45 -6.68 0.38
CA ASP A 33 10.76 -7.93 1.10
C ASP A 33 9.65 -8.27 2.12
N CYS A 34 9.11 -7.26 2.82
CA CYS A 34 7.97 -7.43 3.69
C CYS A 34 6.73 -7.91 2.92
N LEU A 35 6.41 -7.34 1.75
CA LEU A 35 5.27 -7.77 0.93
C LEU A 35 5.44 -9.22 0.46
N ALA A 36 6.63 -9.56 -0.05
CA ALA A 36 6.97 -10.90 -0.51
C ALA A 36 6.89 -11.95 0.60
N GLY A 37 7.43 -11.65 1.79
CA GLY A 37 7.36 -12.52 2.98
C GLY A 37 5.95 -12.71 3.56
N ASN A 38 4.95 -12.03 3.00
CA ASN A 38 3.53 -12.18 3.32
C ASN A 38 2.69 -12.68 2.12
N GLN A 39 3.33 -13.06 1.00
CA GLN A 39 2.67 -13.49 -0.24
C GLN A 39 1.72 -12.44 -0.83
N ILE A 40 2.04 -11.16 -0.64
CA ILE A 40 1.25 -10.03 -1.12
C ILE A 40 1.80 -9.56 -2.47
N VAL A 41 0.91 -9.38 -3.45
CA VAL A 41 1.26 -8.84 -4.76
C VAL A 41 1.40 -7.32 -4.65
N ALA A 42 2.59 -6.79 -4.92
CA ALA A 42 2.84 -5.35 -4.92
C ALA A 42 2.49 -4.74 -6.28
N THR A 43 1.75 -3.63 -6.28
CA THR A 43 1.55 -2.78 -7.46
C THR A 43 1.81 -1.32 -7.09
N VAL A 44 2.32 -0.54 -8.03
CA VAL A 44 2.55 0.90 -7.84
C VAL A 44 1.92 1.68 -8.99
N GLY A 45 1.51 2.91 -8.71
CA GLY A 45 0.93 3.81 -9.73
C GLY A 45 1.86 4.06 -10.92
N SER A 46 1.25 4.35 -12.06
CA SER A 46 1.92 4.65 -13.32
C SER A 46 2.71 5.97 -13.26
N LYS A 47 3.75 6.10 -14.09
CA LYS A 47 4.60 7.31 -14.08
C LYS A 47 3.80 8.52 -14.56
N GLY A 48 3.68 9.54 -13.71
CA GLY A 48 3.04 10.81 -14.07
C GLY A 48 1.51 10.77 -14.05
N ASP A 49 0.92 9.69 -13.54
CA ASP A 49 -0.52 9.57 -13.36
C ASP A 49 -0.85 9.59 -11.86
N SER A 50 -1.44 10.70 -11.40
CA SER A 50 -1.89 10.83 -10.01
C SER A 50 -3.27 10.19 -9.79
N HIS A 51 -3.98 9.80 -10.86
CA HIS A 51 -5.33 9.25 -10.76
C HIS A 51 -5.35 7.90 -10.04
N ASP A 52 -4.30 7.11 -10.21
CA ASP A 52 -4.09 5.83 -9.50
C ASP A 52 -4.15 5.98 -7.97
N ASN A 53 -3.78 7.14 -7.43
CA ASN A 53 -3.78 7.41 -5.99
C ASN A 53 -4.96 8.30 -5.53
N ALA A 54 -5.78 8.80 -6.46
CA ALA A 54 -6.76 9.85 -6.18
C ALA A 54 -7.80 9.46 -5.12
N LEU A 55 -8.20 8.19 -5.07
CA LEU A 55 -9.11 7.68 -4.04
C LEU A 55 -8.50 7.81 -2.63
N ALA A 56 -7.25 7.38 -2.46
CA ALA A 56 -6.54 7.43 -1.19
C ALA A 56 -6.27 8.87 -0.76
N GLU A 57 -5.94 9.76 -1.71
CA GLU A 57 -5.73 11.19 -1.43
C GLU A 57 -7.03 11.89 -1.05
N SER A 58 -8.15 11.55 -1.70
CA SER A 58 -9.46 12.10 -1.37
C SER A 58 -9.90 11.73 0.05
N PHE A 59 -9.67 10.47 0.45
CA PHE A 59 -9.93 10.01 1.82
C PHE A 59 -9.03 10.73 2.84
N ASN A 60 -7.73 10.85 2.56
CA ASN A 60 -6.81 11.61 3.41
C ASN A 60 -7.20 13.10 3.50
N GLY A 61 -7.74 13.66 2.41
CA GLY A 61 -8.27 15.02 2.38
C GLY A 61 -9.44 15.20 3.33
N LEU A 62 -10.38 14.26 3.36
CA LEU A 62 -11.51 14.27 4.29
C LEU A 62 -11.03 14.27 5.75
N TYR A 63 -10.08 13.41 6.10
CA TYR A 63 -9.53 13.37 7.46
C TYR A 63 -8.81 14.66 7.86
N LYS A 64 -8.09 15.30 6.93
CA LYS A 64 -7.39 16.56 7.22
C LYS A 64 -8.32 17.77 7.38
N TRP A 65 -9.59 17.61 7.01
CA TRP A 65 -10.63 18.61 7.19
C TRP A 65 -11.36 18.48 8.54
N GLU A 66 -11.17 17.37 9.26
CA GLU A 66 -11.57 17.18 10.67
C GLU A 66 -10.50 17.73 11.63
#